data_AF-A0A0D7QBT9-F1
#
_entry.id   AF-A0A0D7QBT9-F1
#
_cell.length_a   1.000
_cell.length_b   1.000
_cell.length_c   1.000
_cell.angle_alpha   90.00
_cell.angle_beta   90.00
_cell.angle_gamma   90.00
#
_symmetry.space_group_name_H-M   'P 1'
#
loop_
_entity.id
_entity.type
_entity.pdbx_description
1 polymer ?
#
loop_
_entity_poly.entity_id
_entity_poly.type
_entity_poly.pdbx_seq_one_letter_code
_entity_poly.pdbx_strand_id
1 'polypeptide(L)'
;MPGEVTGQISTVSTAWAVFSVIGGSLLGGAVSTVVAFVVQKRNLDSAKKQREEDRLDVRKVRGYALLFKMIRMASNMENLSKAMRSCFDEAAKQGFRGAPWQIVQPMVPATDPVNFTPEEMALILSIDDKLFNEIASLDQLHNSTAAIFEAYGKMRQKVLDRFGAVMAGNVGVTGLTQEQANWLAPRATELNGLVAAMQQRCDQDGQELWAVLLKLRDALETKLGIKHRLERRDAQPVSQ
;
A
#
# COMPACT_ATOMS: atom_id res chain seq x y z
N MET A 1 -70.71 -78.19 26.44
CA MET A 1 -70.63 -76.78 26.00
C MET A 1 -69.81 -76.01 27.02
N PRO A 2 -69.27 -74.84 26.65
CA PRO A 2 -67.86 -74.49 26.41
C PRO A 2 -67.02 -74.49 27.71
N GLY A 3 -65.69 -74.49 27.76
CA GLY A 3 -64.65 -74.07 26.82
C GLY A 3 -63.56 -73.44 27.69
N GLU A 4 -62.44 -74.12 27.87
CA GLU A 4 -61.26 -73.53 28.53
C GLU A 4 -60.10 -73.65 27.56
N VAL A 5 -59.89 -72.57 26.80
CA VAL A 5 -58.74 -72.40 25.92
C VAL A 5 -57.57 -72.02 26.82
N THR A 6 -56.76 -73.00 27.20
CA THR A 6 -55.44 -72.79 27.78
C THR A 6 -54.56 -72.13 26.73
N GLY A 7 -54.48 -70.79 26.79
CA GLY A 7 -53.50 -70.02 26.06
C GLY A 7 -52.09 -70.35 26.55
N GLN A 8 -51.38 -71.18 25.80
CA GLN A 8 -49.92 -71.28 25.88
C GLN A 8 -49.34 -69.93 25.46
N ILE A 9 -48.94 -69.12 26.44
CA ILE A 9 -48.06 -67.99 26.21
C ILE A 9 -46.70 -68.56 25.84
N SER A 10 -46.33 -68.43 24.56
CA SER A 10 -45.04 -68.80 24.00
C SER A 10 -43.95 -67.84 24.48
N THR A 11 -43.47 -68.06 25.70
CA THR A 11 -42.39 -67.29 26.36
C THR A 11 -41.00 -67.46 25.72
N VAL A 12 -40.87 -68.30 24.67
CA VAL A 12 -39.58 -68.60 24.02
C VAL A 12 -39.22 -67.58 22.92
N SER A 13 -40.15 -66.73 22.48
CA SER A 13 -39.94 -65.73 21.43
C SER A 13 -39.29 -64.41 21.91
N THR A 14 -39.46 -64.06 23.18
CA THR A 14 -39.12 -62.73 23.70
C THR A 14 -37.62 -62.52 23.90
N ALA A 15 -36.87 -63.56 24.30
CA ALA A 15 -35.44 -63.44 24.57
C ALA A 15 -34.62 -63.24 23.27
N TRP A 16 -34.92 -64.01 22.22
CA TRP A 16 -34.25 -63.86 20.92
C TRP A 16 -34.56 -62.54 20.22
N ALA A 17 -35.80 -62.04 20.35
CA ALA A 17 -36.19 -60.73 19.87
C ALA A 17 -35.50 -59.58 20.64
N VAL A 18 -35.33 -59.73 21.96
CA VAL A 18 -34.63 -58.73 22.77
C VAL A 18 -33.12 -58.73 22.49
N PHE A 19 -32.48 -59.90 22.33
CA PHE A 19 -31.06 -59.98 21.96
C PHE A 19 -30.78 -59.49 20.54
N SER A 20 -31.68 -59.71 19.58
CA SER A 20 -31.51 -59.21 18.21
C SER A 20 -31.72 -57.70 18.12
N VAL A 21 -32.67 -57.13 18.86
CA VAL A 21 -32.89 -55.67 18.95
C VAL A 21 -31.75 -54.97 19.70
N ILE A 22 -31.30 -55.52 20.84
CA ILE A 22 -30.19 -54.95 21.61
C ILE A 22 -28.86 -55.09 20.84
N GLY A 23 -28.58 -56.25 20.24
CA GLY A 23 -27.38 -56.48 19.43
C GLY A 23 -27.33 -55.63 18.17
N GLY A 24 -28.46 -55.46 17.47
CA GLY A 24 -28.59 -54.59 16.31
C GLY A 24 -28.43 -53.11 16.64
N SER A 25 -28.95 -52.66 17.78
CA SER A 25 -28.85 -51.26 18.22
C SER A 25 -27.44 -50.87 18.67
N LEU A 26 -26.68 -51.77 19.31
CA LEU A 26 -25.29 -51.53 19.69
C LEU A 26 -24.35 -51.53 18.48
N LEU A 27 -24.52 -52.48 17.55
CA LEU A 27 -23.74 -52.50 16.31
C LEU A 27 -24.09 -51.32 15.40
N GLY A 28 -25.38 -50.98 15.26
CA GLY A 28 -25.83 -49.79 14.53
C GLY A 28 -25.34 -48.48 15.17
N GLY A 29 -25.33 -48.40 16.50
CA GLY A 29 -24.79 -47.27 17.26
C GLY A 29 -23.28 -47.11 17.09
N ALA A 30 -22.51 -48.19 17.11
CA ALA A 30 -21.07 -48.16 16.91
C ALA A 30 -20.71 -47.74 15.47
N VAL A 31 -21.37 -48.32 14.46
CA VAL A 31 -21.13 -47.98 13.05
C VAL A 31 -21.51 -46.53 12.76
N SER A 32 -22.66 -46.07 13.26
CA SER A 32 -23.09 -44.67 13.10
C SER A 32 -22.15 -43.68 13.79
N THR A 33 -21.64 -44.01 14.98
CA THR A 33 -20.66 -43.17 15.70
C THR A 33 -19.34 -43.06 14.93
N VAL A 34 -18.84 -44.17 14.38
CA VAL A 34 -17.60 -44.18 13.59
C VAL A 34 -17.77 -43.38 12.29
N VAL A 35 -18.88 -43.56 11.57
CA VAL A 35 -19.16 -42.78 10.34
C VAL A 35 -19.29 -41.28 10.65
N ALA A 36 -20.03 -40.93 11.71
CA ALA A 36 -20.18 -39.54 12.15
C ALA A 36 -18.83 -38.91 12.51
N PHE A 37 -17.96 -39.65 13.22
CA PHE A 37 -16.61 -39.19 13.57
C PHE A 37 -15.74 -38.94 12.33
N VAL A 38 -15.75 -39.85 11.35
CA VAL A 38 -14.96 -39.71 10.11
C VAL A 38 -15.45 -38.51 9.28
N VAL A 39 -16.76 -38.32 9.16
CA VAL A 39 -17.35 -37.17 8.46
C VAL A 39 -17.02 -35.86 9.17
N GLN A 40 -17.16 -35.80 10.50
CA GLN A 40 -16.81 -34.61 11.28
C GLN A 40 -15.32 -34.26 11.14
N LYS A 41 -14.43 -35.26 11.20
CA LYS A 41 -12.98 -35.04 11.02
C LYS A 41 -12.67 -34.49 9.63
N ARG A 42 -13.25 -35.06 8.57
CA ARG A 42 -13.10 -34.54 7.21
C ARG A 42 -13.62 -33.11 7.06
N ASN A 43 -14.76 -32.81 7.66
CA ASN A 43 -15.33 -31.47 7.65
C ASN A 43 -14.45 -30.47 8.38
N LEU A 44 -13.86 -30.84 9.52
CA LEU A 44 -12.91 -30.00 10.27
C LEU A 44 -11.62 -29.76 9.49
N ASP A 45 -11.06 -30.80 8.87
CA ASP A 45 -9.84 -30.69 8.05
C ASP A 45 -10.10 -29.81 6.82
N SER A 46 -11.23 -30.01 6.13
CA SER A 46 -11.66 -29.17 5.01
C SER A 46 -11.89 -27.72 5.44
N ALA A 47 -12.55 -27.49 6.57
CA ALA A 47 -12.79 -26.15 7.11
C ALA A 47 -11.48 -25.46 7.53
N LYS A 48 -10.52 -26.22 8.08
CA LYS A 48 -9.19 -25.69 8.41
C LYS A 48 -8.44 -25.25 7.15
N LYS A 49 -8.42 -26.11 6.13
CA LYS A 49 -7.78 -25.80 4.84
C LYS A 49 -8.41 -24.57 4.18
N GLN A 50 -9.74 -24.50 4.14
CA GLN A 50 -10.46 -23.34 3.60
C GLN A 50 -10.11 -22.05 4.36
N ARG A 51 -10.07 -22.08 5.70
CA ARG A 51 -9.66 -20.92 6.50
C ARG A 51 -8.20 -20.50 6.25
N GLU A 52 -7.32 -21.44 5.96
CA GLU A 52 -5.92 -21.15 5.62
C GLU A 52 -5.82 -20.50 4.23
N GLU A 53 -6.58 -21.01 3.25
CA GLU A 53 -6.70 -20.42 1.91
C GLU A 53 -7.28 -19.00 1.98
N ASP A 54 -8.38 -18.80 2.71
CA ASP A 54 -9.02 -17.48 2.91
C ASP A 54 -8.04 -16.48 3.55
N ARG A 55 -7.27 -16.91 4.56
CA ARG A 55 -6.26 -16.07 5.22
C ARG A 55 -5.14 -15.68 4.27
N LEU A 56 -4.72 -16.60 3.40
CA LEU A 56 -3.67 -16.35 2.42
C LEU A 56 -4.15 -15.37 1.35
N ASP A 57 -5.38 -15.49 0.88
CA ASP A 57 -5.97 -14.56 -0.08
C ASP A 57 -6.12 -13.16 0.51
N VAL A 58 -6.57 -13.03 1.76
CA VAL A 58 -6.61 -11.74 2.45
C VAL A 58 -5.22 -11.12 2.59
N ARG A 59 -4.19 -11.92 2.92
CA ARG A 59 -2.80 -11.45 2.98
C ARG A 59 -2.31 -10.98 1.60
N LYS A 60 -2.65 -11.69 0.53
CA LYS A 60 -2.28 -11.29 -0.83
C LYS A 60 -2.91 -9.97 -1.23
N VAL A 61 -4.20 -9.78 -0.96
CA VAL A 61 -4.90 -8.51 -1.25
C VAL A 61 -4.22 -7.35 -0.54
N ARG A 62 -3.89 -7.52 0.74
CA ARG A 62 -3.14 -6.51 1.52
C ARG A 62 -1.73 -6.27 0.97
N GLY A 63 -1.04 -7.33 0.54
CA GLY A 63 0.27 -7.25 -0.09
C GLY A 63 0.23 -6.42 -1.39
N TYR A 64 -0.78 -6.63 -2.23
CA TYR A 64 -0.99 -5.82 -3.43
C TYR A 64 -1.33 -4.36 -3.10
N ALA A 65 -2.22 -4.11 -2.14
CA ALA A 65 -2.58 -2.75 -1.74
C ALA A 65 -1.34 -1.94 -1.29
N LEU A 66 -0.50 -2.55 -0.44
CA LEU A 66 0.76 -1.97 -0.02
C LEU A 66 1.73 -1.75 -1.18
N LEU A 67 1.90 -2.76 -2.04
CA LEU A 67 2.77 -2.66 -3.21
C LEU A 67 2.36 -1.50 -4.13
N PHE A 68 1.05 -1.33 -4.39
CA PHE A 68 0.54 -0.23 -5.19
C PHE A 68 0.79 1.14 -4.55
N LYS A 69 0.63 1.27 -3.23
CA LYS A 69 0.97 2.51 -2.51
C LYS A 69 2.45 2.84 -2.64
N MET A 70 3.33 1.86 -2.49
CA MET A 70 4.77 2.04 -2.66
C MET A 70 5.15 2.44 -4.09
N ILE A 71 4.57 1.78 -5.10
CA ILE A 71 4.75 2.16 -6.52
C ILE A 71 4.29 3.61 -6.74
N ARG A 72 3.12 3.98 -6.19
CA ARG A 72 2.58 5.33 -6.31
C ARG A 72 3.54 6.37 -5.71
N MET A 73 4.04 6.14 -4.49
CA MET A 73 4.98 7.06 -3.85
C MET A 73 6.29 7.20 -4.63
N ALA A 74 6.89 6.09 -5.06
CA ALA A 74 8.10 6.12 -5.87
C ALA A 74 7.88 6.86 -7.21
N SER A 75 6.73 6.62 -7.85
CA SER A 75 6.36 7.28 -9.11
C SER A 75 6.13 8.78 -8.91
N ASN A 76 5.51 9.18 -7.80
CA ASN A 76 5.32 10.59 -7.45
C ASN A 76 6.67 11.30 -7.29
N MET A 77 7.61 10.70 -6.57
CA MET A 77 8.94 11.30 -6.37
C MET A 77 9.71 11.44 -7.69
N GLU A 78 9.66 10.43 -8.56
CA GLU A 78 10.28 10.50 -9.89
C GLU A 78 9.65 11.61 -10.74
N ASN A 79 8.32 11.71 -10.76
CA ASN A 79 7.61 12.75 -11.50
C ASN A 79 7.95 14.16 -10.98
N LEU A 80 8.04 14.34 -9.66
CA LEU A 80 8.43 15.60 -9.04
C LEU A 80 9.88 15.98 -9.40
N SER A 81 10.82 15.03 -9.29
CA SER A 81 12.23 15.23 -9.67
C SER A 81 12.36 15.61 -11.14
N LYS A 82 11.68 14.87 -12.03
CA LYS A 82 11.70 15.11 -13.47
C LYS A 82 11.11 16.48 -13.83
N ALA A 83 10.02 16.89 -13.20
CA ALA A 83 9.42 18.20 -13.43
C ALA A 83 10.38 19.34 -13.01
N MET A 84 11.04 19.20 -11.85
CA MET A 84 12.04 20.17 -11.40
C MET A 84 13.22 20.26 -12.38
N ARG A 85 13.82 19.13 -12.75
CA ARG A 85 14.95 19.08 -13.69
C ARG A 85 14.57 19.69 -15.03
N SER A 86 13.37 19.39 -15.53
CA SER A 86 12.86 19.96 -16.79
C SER A 86 12.77 21.49 -16.74
N CYS A 87 12.41 22.08 -15.59
CA CYS A 87 12.39 23.55 -15.44
C CYS A 87 13.80 24.16 -15.58
N PHE A 88 14.80 23.55 -14.95
CA PHE A 88 16.19 24.01 -15.05
C PHE A 88 16.77 23.81 -16.45
N ASP A 89 16.52 22.65 -17.06
CA ASP A 89 16.96 22.35 -18.42
C ASP A 89 16.37 23.34 -19.43
N GLU A 90 15.09 23.68 -19.28
CA GLU A 90 14.41 24.65 -20.14
C GLU A 90 14.94 26.07 -19.92
N ALA A 91 15.16 26.49 -18.67
CA ALA A 91 15.80 27.78 -18.39
C ALA A 91 17.21 27.88 -18.99
N ALA A 92 17.99 26.79 -18.90
CA ALA A 92 19.32 26.71 -19.49
C ALA A 92 19.28 26.83 -21.02
N LYS A 93 18.35 26.13 -21.70
CA LYS A 93 18.13 26.24 -23.15
C LYS A 93 17.75 27.65 -23.60
N GLN A 94 16.99 28.35 -22.77
CA GLN A 94 16.59 29.74 -23.01
C GLN A 94 17.66 30.77 -22.61
N GLY A 95 18.81 30.32 -22.08
CA GLY A 95 19.87 31.20 -21.59
C GLY A 95 19.48 32.01 -20.35
N PHE A 96 18.40 31.66 -19.67
CA PHE A 96 17.91 32.35 -18.49
C PHE A 96 18.73 31.94 -17.25
N ARG A 97 19.40 32.92 -16.63
CA ARG A 97 20.25 32.73 -15.44
C ARG A 97 19.66 33.33 -14.17
N GLY A 98 18.33 33.26 -14.04
CA GLY A 98 17.63 33.74 -12.85
C GLY A 98 17.92 32.90 -11.60
N ALA A 99 17.43 33.37 -10.47
CA ALA A 99 17.47 32.60 -9.23
C ALA A 99 16.58 31.35 -9.33
N PRO A 100 16.89 30.26 -8.61
CA PRO A 100 16.13 29.00 -8.66
C PRO A 100 14.61 29.18 -8.51
N TRP A 101 14.17 30.05 -7.60
CA TRP A 101 12.75 30.33 -7.42
C TRP A 101 12.06 30.97 -8.63
N GLN A 102 12.80 31.65 -9.50
CA GLN A 102 12.26 32.23 -10.74
C GLN A 102 12.09 31.15 -11.82
N ILE A 103 12.93 30.11 -11.77
CA ILE A 103 12.99 29.01 -12.73
C ILE A 103 11.91 27.95 -12.46
N VAL A 104 11.80 27.47 -11.21
CA VAL A 104 11.00 26.26 -10.89
C VAL A 104 9.51 26.55 -10.86
N GLN A 105 8.70 25.98 -11.74
CA GLN A 105 7.25 26.20 -11.71
C GLN A 105 6.56 25.44 -10.57
N PRO A 106 5.45 25.97 -10.01
CA PRO A 106 4.66 25.24 -9.02
C PRO A 106 3.98 24.03 -9.67
N MET A 107 3.95 22.91 -8.95
CA MET A 107 3.29 21.68 -9.41
C MET A 107 1.78 21.73 -9.12
N VAL A 108 0.95 21.52 -10.15
CA VAL A 108 -0.52 21.47 -10.04
C VAL A 108 -1.05 20.30 -10.88
N PRO A 109 -1.91 19.42 -10.32
CA PRO A 109 -2.35 19.38 -8.92
C PRO A 109 -1.26 18.91 -7.95
N ALA A 110 -1.44 19.20 -6.66
CA ALA A 110 -0.60 18.64 -5.61
C ALA A 110 -0.69 17.10 -5.59
N THR A 111 0.38 16.44 -5.18
CA THR A 111 0.39 14.99 -5.01
C THR A 111 -0.54 14.58 -3.87
N ASP A 112 -1.45 13.63 -4.12
CA ASP A 112 -2.32 13.11 -3.06
C ASP A 112 -1.51 12.45 -1.94
N PRO A 113 -1.91 12.64 -0.67
CA PRO A 113 -1.28 11.96 0.44
C PRO A 113 -1.48 10.44 0.34
N VAL A 114 -0.45 9.70 0.73
CA VAL A 114 -0.49 8.24 0.85
C VAL A 114 -0.33 7.91 2.32
N ASN A 115 -1.14 6.99 2.84
CA ASN A 115 -1.03 6.52 4.23
C ASN A 115 -1.13 5.00 4.25
N PHE A 116 -0.27 4.34 5.03
CA PHE A 116 -0.38 2.91 5.24
C PHE A 116 -1.49 2.57 6.22
N THR A 117 -2.20 1.47 5.99
CA THR A 117 -3.20 0.99 6.95
C THR A 117 -2.55 0.12 8.01
N PRO A 118 -3.14 -0.01 9.22
CA PRO A 118 -2.64 -0.92 10.25
C PRO A 118 -2.50 -2.36 9.74
N GLU A 119 -3.39 -2.82 8.87
CA GLU A 119 -3.35 -4.17 8.30
C GLU A 119 -2.21 -4.38 7.31
N GLU A 120 -1.84 -3.36 6.54
CA GLU A 120 -0.68 -3.38 5.65
C GLU A 120 0.62 -3.43 6.47
N MET A 121 0.69 -2.62 7.53
CA MET A 121 1.84 -2.60 8.42
C MET A 121 1.99 -3.90 9.22
N ALA A 122 0.88 -4.46 9.73
CA ALA A 122 0.87 -5.76 10.39
C ALA A 122 1.26 -6.90 9.44
N LEU A 123 0.89 -6.82 8.15
CA LEU A 123 1.33 -7.78 7.15
C LEU A 123 2.85 -7.77 7.00
N ILE A 124 3.47 -6.59 6.86
CA ILE A 124 4.92 -6.52 6.71
C ILE A 124 5.66 -6.95 7.96
N LEU A 125 5.18 -6.57 9.14
CA LEU A 125 5.73 -7.06 10.39
C LEU A 125 5.69 -8.60 10.47
N SER A 126 4.61 -9.23 9.96
CA SER A 126 4.54 -10.69 9.91
C SER A 126 5.46 -11.37 8.87
N ILE A 127 6.03 -10.59 7.96
CA ILE A 127 6.88 -11.05 6.85
C ILE A 127 8.37 -10.83 7.17
N ASP A 128 8.73 -9.61 7.56
CA ASP A 128 10.11 -9.17 7.81
C ASP A 128 10.14 -7.90 8.69
N ASP A 129 10.61 -8.04 9.93
CA ASP A 129 10.74 -6.94 10.90
C ASP A 129 11.70 -5.83 10.44
N LYS A 130 12.75 -6.16 9.66
CA LYS A 130 13.68 -5.14 9.15
C LYS A 130 13.02 -4.31 8.07
N LEU A 131 12.32 -4.97 7.14
CA LEU A 131 11.57 -4.28 6.09
C LEU A 131 10.46 -3.41 6.68
N PHE A 132 9.81 -3.87 7.76
CA PHE A 132 8.84 -3.06 8.50
C PHE A 132 9.44 -1.74 8.95
N ASN A 133 10.61 -1.75 9.58
CA ASN A 133 11.28 -0.53 10.05
C ASN A 133 11.65 0.41 8.90
N GLU A 134 12.02 -0.12 7.74
CA GLU A 134 12.31 0.67 6.54
C GLU A 134 11.05 1.29 5.93
N ILE A 135 9.90 0.60 5.98
CA ILE A 135 8.63 1.09 5.39
C ILE A 135 7.90 2.06 6.33
N ALA A 136 8.01 1.89 7.65
CA ALA A 136 7.13 2.53 8.63
C ALA A 136 7.08 4.06 8.58
N SER A 137 8.11 4.73 8.06
CA SER A 137 8.15 6.20 7.93
C SER A 137 8.01 6.71 6.49
N LEU A 138 7.88 5.83 5.50
CA LEU A 138 7.93 6.24 4.10
C LEU A 138 6.70 7.03 3.65
N ASP A 139 5.53 6.76 4.23
CA ASP A 139 4.33 7.53 3.95
C ASP A 139 4.44 8.96 4.50
N GLN A 140 4.94 9.11 5.72
CA GLN A 140 5.23 10.41 6.32
C GLN A 140 6.29 11.17 5.52
N LEU A 141 7.36 10.49 5.10
CA LEU A 141 8.44 11.10 4.30
C LEU A 141 7.92 11.55 2.93
N HIS A 142 7.16 10.70 2.22
CA HIS A 142 6.49 11.08 0.97
C HIS A 142 5.58 12.29 1.15
N ASN A 143 4.72 12.28 2.18
CA ASN A 143 3.76 13.35 2.42
C ASN A 143 4.46 14.65 2.86
N SER A 144 5.54 14.56 3.61
CA SER A 144 6.38 15.71 3.98
C SER A 144 6.99 16.35 2.73
N THR A 145 7.48 15.55 1.78
CA THR A 145 8.05 16.08 0.54
C THR A 145 6.97 16.73 -0.32
N ALA A 146 5.80 16.12 -0.47
CA ALA A 146 4.66 16.74 -1.14
C ALA A 146 4.25 18.10 -0.50
N ALA A 147 4.28 18.20 0.84
CA ALA A 147 3.97 19.43 1.55
C ALA A 147 4.97 20.58 1.26
N ILE A 148 6.24 20.28 0.98
CA ILE A 148 7.24 21.30 0.58
C ILE A 148 6.86 21.90 -0.78
N PHE A 149 6.43 21.08 -1.75
CA PHE A 149 5.97 21.56 -3.06
C PHE A 149 4.72 22.44 -2.92
N GLU A 150 3.78 22.04 -2.07
CA GLU A 150 2.58 22.83 -1.78
C GLU A 150 2.93 24.17 -1.12
N ALA A 151 3.82 24.18 -0.14
CA ALA A 151 4.30 25.39 0.53
C ALA A 151 4.99 26.34 -0.45
N TYR A 152 5.83 25.80 -1.35
CA TYR A 152 6.46 26.56 -2.42
C TYR A 152 5.41 27.21 -3.33
N GLY A 153 4.42 26.44 -3.80
CA GLY A 153 3.35 26.95 -4.65
C GLY A 153 2.55 28.08 -3.99
N LYS A 154 2.14 27.89 -2.72
CA LYS A 154 1.42 28.93 -1.95
C LYS A 154 2.26 30.19 -1.75
N MET A 155 3.55 30.06 -1.45
CA MET A 155 4.42 31.21 -1.23
C MET A 155 4.72 31.95 -2.53
N ARG A 156 4.94 31.22 -3.63
CA ARG A 156 5.12 31.81 -4.97
C ARG A 156 3.86 32.53 -5.43
N GLN A 157 2.67 31.96 -5.21
CA GLN A 157 1.41 32.60 -5.57
C GLN A 157 1.25 33.96 -4.88
N LYS A 158 1.59 34.07 -3.58
CA LYS A 158 1.57 35.35 -2.85
C LYS A 158 2.49 36.41 -3.45
N VAL A 159 3.61 36.01 -4.05
CA VAL A 159 4.52 36.92 -4.75
C VAL A 159 3.88 37.40 -6.05
N LEU A 160 3.29 36.49 -6.83
CA LEU A 160 2.60 36.81 -8.08
C LEU A 160 1.39 37.70 -7.86
N ASP A 161 0.57 37.43 -6.84
CA ASP A 161 -0.63 38.22 -6.51
C ASP A 161 -0.27 39.67 -6.13
N ARG A 162 0.90 39.87 -5.51
CA ARG A 162 1.33 41.21 -5.05
C ARG A 162 1.85 42.09 -6.17
N PHE A 163 2.65 41.52 -7.07
CA PHE A 163 3.38 42.32 -8.06
C PHE A 163 2.76 42.26 -9.45
N GLY A 164 1.92 41.25 -9.73
CA GLY A 164 1.48 40.94 -11.08
C GLY A 164 2.66 40.56 -11.98
N ALA A 165 2.38 40.39 -13.28
CA ALA A 165 3.39 40.20 -14.31
C ALA A 165 2.89 40.79 -15.63
N VAL A 166 3.81 41.35 -16.41
CA VAL A 166 3.56 41.74 -17.81
C VAL A 166 4.36 40.81 -18.70
N MET A 167 3.78 40.33 -19.80
CA MET A 167 4.46 39.43 -20.71
C MET A 167 5.47 40.18 -21.58
N ALA A 168 6.72 39.73 -21.58
CA ALA A 168 7.76 40.09 -22.52
C ALA A 168 8.14 38.83 -23.34
N GLY A 169 7.46 38.64 -24.47
CA GLY A 169 7.51 37.36 -25.20
C GLY A 169 6.89 36.23 -24.38
N ASN A 170 7.66 35.16 -24.14
CA ASN A 170 7.21 34.01 -23.36
C ASN A 170 7.55 34.11 -21.85
N VAL A 171 8.11 35.24 -21.40
CA VAL A 171 8.55 35.44 -20.02
C VAL A 171 7.70 36.52 -19.36
N GLY A 172 7.16 36.24 -18.18
CA GLY A 172 6.52 37.25 -17.34
C GLY A 172 7.59 38.09 -16.62
N VAL A 173 7.54 39.41 -16.79
CA VAL A 173 8.47 40.36 -16.20
C VAL A 173 7.71 41.37 -15.35
N THR A 174 8.30 41.75 -14.23
CA THR A 174 7.74 42.77 -13.34
C THR A 174 8.82 43.76 -12.95
N GLY A 175 8.59 45.05 -13.23
CA GLY A 175 9.42 46.13 -12.73
C GLY A 175 9.17 46.32 -11.23
N LEU A 176 10.23 46.33 -10.43
CA LEU A 176 10.14 46.52 -8.98
C LEU A 176 10.70 47.87 -8.58
N THR A 177 9.98 48.60 -7.73
CA THR A 177 10.54 49.72 -6.96
C THR A 177 11.48 49.21 -5.88
N GLN A 178 12.30 50.10 -5.29
CA GLN A 178 13.23 49.71 -4.22
C GLN A 178 12.51 49.10 -3.00
N GLU A 179 11.37 49.66 -2.60
CA GLU A 179 10.57 49.13 -1.49
C GLU A 179 10.04 47.71 -1.79
N GLN A 180 9.59 47.49 -3.02
CA GLN A 180 9.14 46.18 -3.48
C GLN A 180 10.28 45.16 -3.54
N ALA A 181 11.47 45.59 -3.99
CA ALA A 181 12.67 44.76 -3.98
C ALA A 181 13.08 44.38 -2.54
N ASN A 182 13.06 45.34 -1.61
CA ASN A 182 13.33 45.10 -0.19
C ASN A 182 12.32 44.13 0.44
N TRP A 183 11.05 44.19 0.03
CA TRP A 183 10.03 43.24 0.46
C TRP A 183 10.23 41.85 -0.14
N LEU A 184 10.62 41.76 -1.41
CA LEU A 184 10.79 40.50 -2.13
C LEU A 184 12.04 39.75 -1.69
N ALA A 185 13.14 40.45 -1.42
CA ALA A 185 14.44 39.87 -1.11
C ALA A 185 14.40 38.73 -0.05
N PRO A 186 13.84 38.92 1.17
CA PRO A 186 13.79 37.83 2.16
C PRO A 186 12.94 36.64 1.69
N ARG A 187 11.84 36.90 0.98
CA ARG A 187 10.92 35.86 0.47
C ARG A 187 11.52 35.08 -0.69
N ALA A 188 12.31 35.75 -1.54
CA ALA A 188 13.08 35.11 -2.60
C ALA A 188 14.13 34.15 -2.01
N THR A 189 14.78 34.52 -0.90
CA THR A 189 15.68 33.64 -0.17
C THR A 189 14.95 32.42 0.39
N GLU A 190 13.80 32.61 1.03
CA GLU A 190 12.97 31.50 1.53
C GLU A 190 12.50 30.58 0.39
N LEU A 191 12.07 31.14 -0.75
CA LEU A 191 11.66 30.36 -1.92
C LEU A 191 12.83 29.54 -2.49
N ASN A 192 14.03 30.11 -2.56
CA ASN A 192 15.23 29.39 -2.97
C ASN A 192 15.56 28.24 -2.00
N GLY A 193 15.39 28.48 -0.69
CA GLY A 193 15.53 27.44 0.33
C GLY A 193 14.56 26.27 0.13
N LEU A 194 13.30 26.57 -0.18
CA LEU A 194 12.31 25.55 -0.53
C LEU A 194 12.71 24.80 -1.81
N VAL A 195 13.20 25.48 -2.84
CA VAL A 195 13.67 24.83 -4.07
C VAL A 195 14.82 23.86 -3.81
N ALA A 196 15.81 24.28 -3.00
CA ALA A 196 16.92 23.41 -2.61
C ALA A 196 16.41 22.18 -1.83
N ALA A 197 15.48 22.38 -0.89
CA ALA A 197 14.87 21.30 -0.13
C ALA A 197 14.08 20.33 -1.03
N MET A 198 13.28 20.84 -1.97
CA MET A 198 12.54 20.01 -2.94
C MET A 198 13.49 19.13 -3.75
N GLN A 199 14.59 19.70 -4.27
CA GLN A 199 15.57 18.97 -5.06
C GLN A 199 16.24 17.86 -4.24
N GLN A 200 16.75 18.21 -3.05
CA GLN A 200 17.40 17.27 -2.16
C GLN A 200 16.45 16.12 -1.78
N ARG A 201 15.21 16.45 -1.42
CA ARG A 201 14.20 15.46 -1.01
C ARG A 201 13.83 14.54 -2.16
N CYS A 202 13.50 15.06 -3.34
CA CYS A 202 13.16 14.23 -4.49
C CYS A 202 14.27 13.24 -4.85
N ASP A 203 15.53 13.64 -4.75
CA ASP A 203 16.67 12.76 -5.05
C ASP A 203 16.90 11.72 -3.94
N GLN A 204 16.93 12.13 -2.67
CA GLN A 204 17.20 11.22 -1.53
C GLN A 204 16.02 10.28 -1.28
N ASP A 205 14.83 10.86 -1.08
CA ASP A 205 13.61 10.13 -0.76
C ASP A 205 13.19 9.22 -1.93
N GLY A 206 13.38 9.68 -3.18
CA GLY A 206 13.08 8.89 -4.38
C GLY A 206 13.98 7.65 -4.51
N GLN A 207 15.27 7.76 -4.19
CA GLN A 207 16.18 6.62 -4.16
C GLN A 207 15.83 5.63 -3.05
N GLU A 208 15.53 6.14 -1.85
CA GLU A 208 15.14 5.33 -0.70
C GLU A 208 13.84 4.57 -0.97
N LEU A 209 12.78 5.26 -1.41
CA LEU A 209 11.50 4.65 -1.77
C LEU A 209 11.65 3.56 -2.83
N TRP A 210 12.47 3.80 -3.86
CA TRP A 210 12.72 2.80 -4.90
C TRP A 210 13.45 1.57 -4.37
N ALA A 211 14.49 1.77 -3.54
CA ALA A 211 15.23 0.66 -2.94
C ALA A 211 14.33 -0.19 -2.03
N VAL A 212 13.50 0.43 -1.19
CA VAL A 212 12.57 -0.27 -0.31
C VAL A 212 11.45 -0.96 -1.09
N LEU A 213 10.95 -0.35 -2.17
CA LEU A 213 9.97 -0.97 -3.07
C LEU A 213 10.49 -2.28 -3.69
N LEU A 214 11.75 -2.34 -4.09
CA LEU A 214 12.37 -3.57 -4.61
C LEU A 214 12.43 -4.67 -3.54
N LYS A 215 12.88 -4.32 -2.33
CA LYS A 215 12.89 -5.26 -1.18
C LYS A 215 11.49 -5.76 -0.85
N LEU A 216 10.49 -4.87 -0.87
CA LEU A 216 9.09 -5.24 -0.65
C LEU A 216 8.59 -6.22 -1.70
N ARG A 217 8.82 -5.95 -2.99
CA ARG A 217 8.44 -6.88 -4.07
C ARG A 217 9.03 -8.26 -3.82
N ASP A 218 10.32 -8.34 -3.52
CA ASP A 218 11.02 -9.61 -3.33
C ASP A 218 10.48 -10.39 -2.11
N ALA A 219 10.16 -9.67 -1.02
CA ALA A 219 9.54 -10.24 0.16
C ALA A 219 8.13 -10.77 -0.12
N LEU A 220 7.31 -10.03 -0.86
CA LEU A 220 5.95 -10.45 -1.25
C LEU A 220 5.96 -11.62 -2.23
N GLU A 221 6.89 -11.66 -3.18
CA GLU A 221 7.06 -12.80 -4.08
C GLU A 221 7.45 -14.06 -3.29
N THR A 222 8.46 -13.94 -2.43
CA THR A 222 8.98 -15.08 -1.66
C THR A 222 7.96 -15.61 -0.66
N LYS A 223 7.22 -14.74 0.03
CA LYS A 223 6.33 -15.14 1.14
C LYS A 223 4.88 -15.37 0.74
N LEU A 224 4.40 -14.66 -0.28
CA LEU A 224 2.98 -14.70 -0.70
C LEU A 224 2.79 -15.16 -2.15
N GLY A 225 3.87 -15.38 -2.90
CA GLY A 225 3.80 -15.78 -4.32
C GLY A 225 3.30 -14.66 -5.23
N ILE A 226 3.35 -13.40 -4.80
CA ILE A 226 2.94 -12.24 -5.59
C ILE A 226 4.04 -11.91 -6.60
N LYS A 227 3.79 -12.15 -7.88
CA LYS A 227 4.73 -11.82 -8.96
C LYS A 227 4.34 -10.51 -9.60
N HIS A 228 5.21 -9.51 -9.54
CA HIS A 228 5.01 -8.24 -10.22
C HIS A 228 6.34 -7.70 -10.76
N ARG A 229 6.37 -7.39 -12.06
CA ARG A 229 7.55 -6.82 -12.72
C ARG A 229 7.53 -5.30 -12.54
N LEU A 230 8.56 -4.78 -11.88
CA LEU A 230 8.79 -3.35 -11.76
C LEU A 230 9.77 -2.90 -12.86
N GLU A 231 9.40 -1.86 -13.61
CA GLU A 231 10.25 -1.23 -14.61
C GLU A 231 10.39 0.26 -14.30
N ARG A 232 11.64 0.74 -14.20
CA ARG A 232 11.92 2.18 -14.10
C ARG A 232 12.22 2.68 -15.51
N ARG A 233 11.38 3.60 -16.01
CA ARG A 233 11.41 3.98 -17.43
C ARG A 233 12.64 4.78 -17.85
N ASP A 234 13.33 5.41 -16.92
CA ASP A 234 14.48 6.28 -17.21
C ASP A 234 15.58 6.02 -16.17
N ALA A 235 16.49 5.06 -16.42
CA ALA A 235 17.77 5.01 -15.71
C ALA A 235 18.85 5.52 -16.68
N GLN A 236 19.05 6.85 -16.72
CA GLN A 236 20.39 7.31 -17.04
C GLN A 236 21.32 6.82 -15.92
N PRO A 237 22.47 6.22 -16.25
CA PRO A 237 23.40 5.77 -15.23
C PRO A 237 23.80 6.98 -14.38
N VAL A 238 23.67 6.82 -13.05
CA VAL A 238 24.32 7.74 -12.11
C VAL A 238 25.81 7.60 -12.40
N SER A 239 26.38 8.59 -13.09
CA SER A 239 27.82 8.69 -13.26
C SER A 239 28.43 8.81 -11.87
N GLN A 240 29.22 7.80 -11.49
CA GLN A 240 30.12 7.86 -10.35
C GLN A 240 31.19 8.94 -10.55
#